data_AF-A0A6G8CB86-F1
#
_entry.id   AF-A0A6G8CB86-F1
#
_cell.length_a   1.000
_cell.length_b   1.000
_cell.length_c   1.000
_cell.angle_alpha   90.00
_cell.angle_beta   90.00
_cell.angle_gamma   90.00
#
_symmetry.space_group_name_H-M   'P 1'
#
loop_
_entity.id
_entity.type
_entity.pdbx_description
1 polymer ?
#
loop_
_entity_poly.entity_id
_entity_poly.type
_entity_poly.pdbx_seq_one_letter_code
_entity_poly.pdbx_strand_id
1 'polypeptide(L)'
;MSTPLFLFLGDLGGGEIMLILVVILIFFGANKIPELARGLGKGIREFKDASSEIRSEIENAGLPKQNQPQPYQQPTAYTAPSYDAAPQQPTTEHPTITSMSSAEPISETSVAPPMDGGIAPQPAPERPRLDQSTN
;
A
#
# COMPACT_ATOMS: atom_id res chain seq x y z
N MET A 1 18.89 19.88 17.03
CA MET A 1 17.78 19.30 17.82
C MET A 1 16.52 20.09 17.50
N SER A 2 15.66 19.56 16.62
CA SER A 2 14.35 20.12 16.29
C SER A 2 13.66 19.23 15.24
N THR A 3 13.18 18.04 15.63
CA THR A 3 12.32 17.23 14.75
C THR A 3 11.12 16.61 15.49
N PRO A 4 10.34 17.37 16.28
CA PRO A 4 9.04 16.86 16.75
C PRO A 4 8.05 16.68 15.59
N LEU A 5 8.22 17.43 14.49
CA LEU A 5 7.33 17.36 13.33
C LEU A 5 7.51 16.08 12.50
N PHE A 6 8.69 15.46 12.53
CA PHE A 6 8.98 14.26 11.75
C PHE A 6 8.46 12.98 12.42
N LEU A 7 8.35 12.96 13.76
CA LEU A 7 7.64 11.89 14.49
C LEU A 7 6.13 11.90 14.18
N PHE A 8 5.54 13.09 13.96
CA PHE A 8 4.12 13.25 13.64
C PHE A 8 3.74 12.78 12.22
N LEU A 9 4.72 12.58 11.33
CA LEU A 9 4.47 12.23 9.92
C LEU A 9 4.82 10.77 9.58
N GLY A 10 5.57 10.07 10.45
CA GLY A 10 6.04 8.70 10.23
C GLY A 10 5.25 7.61 10.96
N ASP A 11 4.61 7.95 12.08
CA ASP A 11 3.79 7.04 12.88
C ASP A 11 2.36 7.61 12.90
N LEU A 12 1.56 7.27 11.89
CA LEU A 12 0.12 7.54 11.87
C LEU A 12 -0.56 6.62 12.90
N GLY A 13 -0.28 6.88 14.17
CA GLY A 13 -0.81 6.16 15.30
C GLY A 13 -2.23 6.60 15.66
N GLY A 14 -2.79 5.93 16.67
CA GLY A 14 -4.11 6.28 17.19
C GLY A 14 -4.17 7.67 17.83
N GLY A 15 -3.04 8.19 18.33
CA GLY A 15 -2.96 9.51 18.97
C GLY A 15 -3.14 10.67 17.99
N GLU A 16 -2.49 10.59 16.83
CA GLU A 16 -2.54 11.56 15.74
C GLU A 16 -3.96 11.64 15.16
N ILE A 17 -4.58 10.48 14.93
CA ILE A 17 -5.99 10.41 14.48
C ILE A 17 -6.91 11.07 15.50
N MET A 18 -6.68 10.84 16.80
CA MET A 18 -7.47 11.47 17.86
C MET A 18 -7.31 12.99 17.86
N LEU A 19 -6.09 13.51 17.71
CA LEU A 19 -5.82 14.95 17.63
C LEU A 19 -6.52 15.59 16.42
N ILE A 20 -6.43 14.97 15.24
CA ILE A 20 -7.12 15.45 14.04
C ILE A 20 -8.64 15.44 14.24
N LEU A 21 -9.18 14.38 14.86
CA LEU A 21 -10.61 14.31 15.21
C LEU A 21 -11.01 15.47 16.11
N VAL A 22 -10.26 15.74 17.19
CA VAL A 22 -10.55 16.82 18.13
C VAL A 22 -10.56 18.18 17.43
N VAL A 23 -9.58 18.45 16.56
CA VAL A 23 -9.54 19.68 15.77
C VAL A 23 -10.81 19.80 14.92
N ILE A 24 -11.16 18.77 14.14
CA ILE A 24 -12.38 18.76 13.32
C ILE A 24 -13.64 18.93 14.20
N LEU A 25 -13.70 18.29 15.37
CA LEU A 25 -14.82 18.42 16.30
C LEU A 25 -14.95 19.83 16.89
N ILE A 26 -13.87 20.59 17.02
CA ILE A 26 -13.92 22.00 17.45
C ILE A 26 -14.45 22.90 16.33
N PHE A 27 -13.93 22.72 15.10
CA PHE A 27 -14.34 23.54 13.95
C PHE A 27 -15.78 23.26 13.50
N PHE A 28 -16.15 21.98 13.42
CA PHE A 28 -17.45 21.55 12.93
C PHE A 28 -18.44 21.30 14.07
N GLY A 29 -17.98 20.99 15.28
CA GLY A 29 -18.83 20.60 16.41
C GLY A 29 -19.07 19.08 16.48
N ALA A 30 -19.15 18.55 17.70
CA ALA A 30 -19.40 17.12 17.95
C ALA A 30 -20.73 16.59 17.34
N ASN A 31 -21.69 17.48 17.07
CA ASN A 31 -22.98 17.11 16.50
C ASN A 31 -22.98 17.04 14.97
N LYS A 32 -22.04 17.68 14.27
CA LYS A 32 -22.07 17.77 12.80
C LYS A 32 -21.57 16.52 12.09
N ILE A 33 -20.53 15.88 12.61
CA ILE A 33 -20.05 14.60 12.08
C ILE A 33 -21.15 13.51 12.08
N PRO A 34 -21.86 13.23 13.20
CA PRO A 34 -22.91 12.21 13.19
C PRO A 34 -24.14 12.62 12.37
N GLU A 35 -24.46 13.91 12.29
CA GLU A 35 -25.55 14.43 11.46
C GLU A 35 -25.26 14.20 9.96
N LEU A 36 -24.05 14.55 9.50
CA LEU A 36 -23.58 14.29 8.14
C LEU A 36 -23.51 12.80 7.83
N ALA A 37 -22.98 11.99 8.75
CA ALA A 37 -22.90 10.54 8.59
C ALA A 37 -24.29 9.89 8.44
N ARG A 38 -25.28 10.36 9.22
CA ARG A 38 -26.67 9.88 9.12
C ARG A 38 -27.31 10.28 7.79
N GLY A 39 -27.09 11.51 7.32
CA GLY A 39 -27.58 11.97 6.02
C GLY A 39 -26.98 11.19 4.86
N LEU A 40 -25.66 11.07 4.83
CA LEU A 40 -24.94 10.31 3.81
C LEU A 40 -25.31 8.82 3.84
N GLY A 41 -25.42 8.22 5.03
CA GLY A 41 -25.81 6.82 5.18
C GLY A 41 -27.21 6.52 4.65
N LYS A 42 -28.17 7.43 4.88
CA LYS A 42 -29.51 7.33 4.28
C LYS A 42 -29.44 7.43 2.75
N GLY A 43 -28.73 8.43 2.21
CA GLY A 43 -28.58 8.61 0.77
C GLY A 43 -27.93 7.41 0.08
N ILE A 44 -26.86 6.83 0.66
CA ILE A 44 -26.21 5.62 0.14
C ILE A 44 -27.19 4.43 0.17
N ARG A 45 -27.99 4.30 1.23
CA ARG A 45 -28.97 3.21 1.35
C ARG A 45 -30.06 3.34 0.29
N GLU A 46 -30.67 4.50 0.16
CA GLU A 46 -31.70 4.79 -0.86
C GLU A 46 -31.15 4.59 -2.29
N PHE A 47 -29.92 5.05 -2.55
CA PHE A 47 -29.25 4.83 -3.83
C PHE A 47 -29.04 3.33 -4.13
N LYS A 48 -28.62 2.56 -3.13
CA LYS A 48 -28.42 1.11 -3.28
C LYS A 48 -29.74 0.39 -3.52
N ASP A 49 -30.78 0.76 -2.79
CA ASP A 49 -32.11 0.16 -2.89
C ASP A 49 -32.69 0.44 -4.29
N ALA A 50 -32.68 1.70 -4.75
CA ALA A 50 -33.12 2.07 -6.10
C ALA A 50 -32.29 1.38 -7.20
N SER A 51 -30.96 1.31 -7.03
CA SER A 51 -30.09 0.61 -7.97
C SER A 51 -30.38 -0.89 -8.02
N SER A 52 -30.75 -1.49 -6.89
CA SER A 52 -31.10 -2.91 -6.80
C SER A 52 -32.44 -3.20 -7.47
N GLU A 53 -33.41 -2.32 -7.32
CA GLU A 53 -34.72 -2.44 -7.96
C GLU A 53 -34.62 -2.33 -9.48
N ILE A 54 -33.87 -1.36 -9.99
CA ILE A 54 -33.59 -1.26 -11.44
C ILE A 54 -32.91 -2.54 -11.95
N ARG A 55 -31.94 -3.09 -11.20
CA ARG A 55 -31.28 -4.36 -11.57
C ARG A 55 -32.24 -5.54 -11.59
N SER A 56 -33.14 -5.64 -10.63
CA SER A 56 -34.12 -6.74 -10.56
C SER A 56 -35.17 -6.62 -11.65
N GLU A 57 -35.61 -5.40 -12.01
CA GLU A 57 -36.51 -5.16 -13.13
C GLU A 57 -35.90 -5.59 -14.47
N ILE A 58 -34.61 -5.26 -14.70
CA ILE A 58 -33.88 -5.67 -15.89
C ILE A 58 -33.71 -7.20 -15.96
N GLU A 59 -33.49 -7.85 -14.80
CA GLU A 59 -33.42 -9.31 -14.70
C GLU A 59 -34.78 -9.97 -14.98
N ASN A 60 -35.87 -9.42 -14.45
CA ASN A 60 -37.23 -9.93 -14.66
C ASN A 60 -37.74 -9.68 -16.09
N ALA A 61 -37.24 -8.65 -16.78
CA ALA A 61 -37.57 -8.34 -18.17
C ALA A 61 -36.91 -9.31 -19.19
N GLY A 62 -36.24 -10.36 -18.73
CA GLY A 62 -35.70 -11.42 -19.60
C GLY A 62 -34.43 -11.03 -20.36
N LEU A 63 -33.78 -9.93 -20.00
CA LEU A 63 -32.51 -9.52 -20.58
C LEU A 63 -31.38 -10.36 -19.95
N PRO A 64 -30.45 -10.93 -20.76
CA PRO A 64 -29.36 -11.75 -20.24
C PRO A 64 -28.49 -10.93 -19.29
N LYS A 65 -28.19 -11.50 -18.12
CA LYS A 65 -27.30 -10.91 -17.10
C LYS A 65 -25.93 -10.61 -17.68
N GLN A 66 -25.69 -9.38 -18.11
CA GLN A 66 -24.35 -8.95 -18.50
C GLN A 66 -23.51 -8.71 -17.23
N ASN A 67 -22.63 -9.69 -16.94
CA ASN A 67 -21.53 -9.65 -15.98
C ASN A 67 -21.74 -8.78 -14.74
N GLN A 68 -22.48 -9.32 -13.77
CA GLN A 68 -22.39 -8.81 -12.39
C GLN A 68 -20.99 -9.19 -11.85
N PRO A 69 -20.16 -8.24 -11.39
CA PRO A 69 -19.03 -8.59 -10.55
C PRO A 69 -19.58 -9.30 -9.32
N GLN A 70 -19.23 -10.58 -9.18
CA GLN A 70 -19.53 -11.38 -8.00
C GLN A 70 -19.17 -10.55 -6.76
N PRO A 71 -20.08 -10.37 -5.78
CA PRO A 71 -19.64 -9.93 -4.47
C PRO A 71 -18.56 -10.92 -4.05
N TYR A 72 -17.39 -10.40 -3.69
CA TYR A 72 -16.27 -11.15 -3.15
C TYR A 72 -16.77 -12.02 -2.00
N GLN A 73 -17.18 -13.24 -2.31
CA GLN A 73 -17.29 -14.31 -1.34
C GLN A 73 -15.85 -14.55 -0.91
N GLN A 74 -15.47 -13.94 0.22
CA GLN A 74 -14.23 -14.27 0.87
C GLN A 74 -14.26 -15.79 1.09
N PRO A 75 -13.24 -16.52 0.61
CA PRO A 75 -13.12 -17.94 0.91
C PRO A 75 -13.14 -18.10 2.43
N THR A 76 -14.20 -18.66 2.98
CA THR A 76 -14.21 -19.18 4.35
C THR A 76 -13.32 -20.42 4.39
N ALA A 77 -12.01 -20.23 4.44
CA ALA A 77 -11.04 -21.20 4.94
C ALA A 77 -9.63 -20.59 4.98
N TYR A 78 -9.40 -19.62 5.87
CA TYR A 78 -8.09 -19.57 6.53
C TYR A 78 -8.15 -20.55 7.71
N THR A 79 -8.07 -21.85 7.42
CA THR A 79 -7.49 -22.75 8.42
C THR A 79 -6.02 -22.40 8.45
N ALA A 80 -5.62 -21.57 9.42
CA ALA A 80 -4.22 -21.36 9.71
C ALA A 80 -3.56 -22.74 9.83
N PRO A 81 -2.39 -22.98 9.22
CA PRO A 81 -1.64 -24.19 9.50
C PRO A 81 -1.37 -24.20 11.01
N SER A 82 -1.90 -25.21 11.69
CA SER A 82 -1.52 -25.53 13.05
C SER A 82 -0.01 -25.75 13.06
N TYR A 83 0.72 -24.88 13.77
CA TYR A 83 2.13 -25.11 14.09
C TYR A 83 2.19 -26.23 15.12
N ASP A 84 1.97 -27.46 14.66
CA ASP A 84 2.26 -28.63 15.45
C ASP A 84 3.79 -28.71 15.60
N ALA A 85 4.23 -28.62 16.86
CA ALA A 85 5.54 -28.97 17.40
C ALA A 85 6.79 -28.75 16.51
N ALA A 86 7.62 -27.80 16.94
CA ALA A 86 9.00 -27.62 16.51
C ALA A 86 9.78 -28.95 16.36
N PRO A 87 10.57 -29.13 15.28
CA PRO A 87 11.61 -30.15 15.26
C PRO A 87 12.66 -29.82 16.34
N GLN A 88 12.75 -30.65 17.37
CA GLN A 88 13.87 -30.64 18.31
C GLN A 88 15.13 -31.10 17.57
N GLN A 89 16.14 -30.24 17.46
CA GLN A 89 17.50 -30.68 17.13
C GLN A 89 18.23 -31.05 18.45
N PRO A 90 18.86 -32.24 18.54
CA PRO A 90 19.53 -32.73 19.74
C PRO A 90 20.79 -31.93 20.10
N THR A 91 21.06 -31.80 21.40
CA THR A 91 22.25 -31.20 22.00
C THR A 91 23.43 -32.19 22.09
N THR A 92 24.65 -31.66 21.92
CA THR A 92 25.98 -32.15 22.39
C THR A 92 26.57 -33.34 21.59
N GLU A 93 27.82 -33.36 21.11
CA GLU A 93 29.09 -33.33 21.88
C GLU A 93 30.31 -32.78 21.09
N HIS A 94 31.26 -32.20 21.84
CA HIS A 94 32.53 -31.58 21.44
C HIS A 94 33.62 -32.64 21.11
N PRO A 95 34.72 -32.31 20.39
CA PRO A 95 35.91 -31.93 21.14
C PRO A 95 36.80 -30.84 20.51
N THR A 96 37.43 -30.13 21.45
CA THR A 96 38.60 -29.27 21.38
C THR A 96 39.63 -29.60 20.29
N ILE A 97 40.01 -28.58 19.50
CA ILE A 97 41.43 -28.35 19.19
C ILE A 97 41.71 -26.84 19.30
N THR A 98 42.33 -26.46 20.42
CA THR A 98 43.14 -25.23 20.50
C THR A 98 44.35 -25.43 19.60
N SER A 99 44.53 -24.58 18.60
CA SER A 99 45.88 -24.31 18.09
C SER A 99 45.98 -22.88 17.55
N MET A 100 47.07 -22.25 17.96
CA MET A 100 47.44 -20.86 17.80
C MET A 100 47.74 -20.49 16.34
N SER A 101 47.97 -19.18 16.13
CA SER A 101 49.12 -18.64 15.38
C SER A 101 48.77 -17.82 14.14
N SER A 102 48.92 -16.50 14.30
CA SER A 102 49.78 -15.59 13.51
C SER A 102 49.65 -15.50 11.97
N ALA A 103 49.77 -14.24 11.51
CA ALA A 103 49.89 -13.72 10.13
C ALA A 103 48.56 -13.51 9.38
N GLU A 104 48.29 -12.45 8.61
CA GLU A 104 48.83 -11.11 8.34
C GLU A 104 47.69 -10.36 7.60
N PRO A 105 47.61 -9.01 7.60
CA PRO A 105 46.61 -8.29 6.82
C PRO A 105 47.05 -8.21 5.36
N ILE A 106 46.45 -9.01 4.49
CA ILE A 106 46.66 -8.85 3.05
C ILE A 106 45.88 -7.64 2.52
N SER A 107 46.68 -6.73 2.00
CA SER A 107 46.31 -5.55 1.26
C SER A 107 45.69 -5.96 -0.07
N GLU A 108 44.47 -5.52 -0.38
CA GLU A 108 44.04 -5.37 -1.76
C GLU A 108 43.95 -3.88 -2.11
N THR A 109 45.03 -3.46 -2.75
CA THR A 109 45.14 -2.28 -3.61
C THR A 109 44.05 -2.39 -4.69
N SER A 110 43.20 -1.39 -4.86
CA SER A 110 43.41 -0.26 -5.76
C SER A 110 43.42 -0.63 -7.25
N VAL A 111 42.66 0.16 -8.00
CA VAL A 111 42.56 0.29 -9.47
C VAL A 111 41.42 -0.50 -10.13
N ALA A 112 40.22 0.10 -10.07
CA ALA A 112 39.26 0.00 -11.17
C ALA A 112 39.63 1.07 -12.23
N PRO A 113 39.66 0.75 -13.53
CA PRO A 113 39.98 1.70 -14.60
C PRO A 113 38.82 2.68 -14.89
N PRO A 114 39.08 3.95 -15.26
CA PRO A 114 38.04 4.88 -15.68
C PRO A 114 37.61 4.56 -17.12
N MET A 115 36.36 4.13 -17.30
CA MET A 115 35.73 4.08 -18.63
C MET A 115 34.93 5.36 -18.85
N ASP A 116 35.60 6.31 -19.49
CA ASP A 116 35.06 7.47 -20.18
C ASP A 116 34.13 7.03 -21.33
N GLY A 117 32.96 7.64 -21.45
CA GLY A 117 31.92 7.23 -22.39
C GLY A 117 30.66 8.06 -22.23
N GLY A 118 30.73 9.33 -22.66
CA GLY A 118 29.62 10.28 -22.61
C GLY A 118 28.34 9.76 -23.25
N ILE A 119 27.23 9.89 -22.52
CA ILE A 119 25.88 9.87 -23.07
C ILE A 119 25.27 11.23 -22.73
N ALA A 120 25.48 12.21 -23.60
CA ALA A 120 24.69 13.43 -23.55
C ALA A 120 23.21 13.04 -23.73
N PRO A 121 22.26 13.65 -22.99
CA PRO A 121 20.84 13.46 -23.25
C PRO A 121 20.56 13.88 -24.70
N GLN A 122 20.02 12.97 -25.51
CA GLN A 122 19.50 13.31 -26.83
C GLN A 122 18.36 14.32 -26.65
N PRO A 123 18.38 15.48 -27.34
CA PRO A 123 17.24 16.40 -27.33
C PRO A 123 16.02 15.71 -27.94
N ALA A 124 14.88 15.83 -27.26
CA ALA A 124 13.61 15.21 -27.62
C ALA A 124 13.18 15.56 -29.06
N PRO A 125 12.52 14.64 -29.80
CA PRO A 125 12.03 14.92 -31.14
C PRO A 125 11.02 16.08 -31.11
N GLU A 126 11.29 17.11 -31.90
CA GLU A 126 10.39 18.26 -32.07
C GLU A 126 9.05 17.77 -32.63
N ARG A 127 7.96 18.09 -31.91
CA ARG A 127 6.60 17.79 -32.38
C ARG A 127 6.36 18.51 -33.70
N PRO A 128 5.85 17.84 -34.76
CA PRO A 128 5.43 18.50 -35.98
C PRO A 128 4.48 19.65 -35.64
N ARG A 129 4.82 20.86 -36.08
CA ARG A 129 3.97 22.03 -35.90
C ARG A 129 2.67 21.78 -36.69
N LEU A 130 1.54 21.83 -35.97
CA LEU A 130 0.23 21.98 -36.59
C LEU A 130 0.11 23.43 -37.06
N ASP A 131 0.73 23.74 -38.18
CA ASP A 131 0.63 25.05 -38.83
C ASP A 131 0.61 24.90 -40.35
N GLN A 132 -0.29 24.09 -40.89
CA GLN A 132 -0.75 24.33 -42.26
C GLN A 132 -2.28 24.26 -42.36
N SER A 133 -2.84 25.45 -42.11
CA SER A 133 -4.01 25.94 -42.84
C SER A 133 -3.64 26.07 -44.31
N THR A 134 -4.36 25.36 -45.19
CA THR A 134 -4.58 25.81 -46.57
C THR A 134 -5.84 25.16 -47.13
N ASN A 135 -6.80 26.04 -47.41
CA ASN A 135 -7.82 26.07 -48.47
C ASN A 135 -8.45 24.75 -48.97
#